data_AF-A9WAZ2-F1
#
_entry.id   AF-A9WAZ2-F1
#
_cell.length_a   1.000
_cell.length_b   1.000
_cell.length_c   1.000
_cell.angle_alpha   90.00
_cell.angle_beta   90.00
_cell.angle_gamma   90.00
#
_symmetry.space_group_name_H-M   'P 1'
#
loop_
_entity.id
_entity.type
_entity.pdbx_description
1 polymer ?
#
loop_
_entity_poly.entity_id
_entity_poly.type
_entity_poly.pdbx_seq_one_letter_code
_entity_poly.pdbx_strand_id
1 'polypeptide(L)'
;MYFDALTLTAVVEELRATVLDGRIQRVVLVGPLAIGLEVYRQGRRHYLLASADAQMARIHLISQRPTRGVDGETPFLLLLRKYVLGGRIVNIEQPPYERVVVLSITKPTESRKQTFDPDELIADDDNDDDLTADADHLLHCDLIVEPQDRRSNIILVDDNNIILDAIKRVSPRMSSRVVLPRRVYELPPPPDKRDPLRASAAEIEHLLGKGEPVKALVNAYRGVSPQIAREVLTRACGSIPQAGLALPAYTIAARLREIFAEPPAPHLVRNEQGPVAFAPYYPSHLAGDGATITVMPGMSAALEAFYTARQQPLGRDQRRADLLNRLRASREHIERQRDQIAAELARTAELDRLRWEGEMIFAFLHQLPPQATELVVEGERIALDPKRSPVEQAQERFRAYEKAKSARAILPERLAEIEQRLAGIDQFIALAAVADDSNQIDQIAAEAEEAGYLRSSATRRPPVRSRPLLIRSSDGLPIYVGRTARQNEEVTFRIARPTDWWLHARNIHGAHVIIRADHPPEQTIYEAAALAAYYSQARDDTAVEVDLCRRRAVRKIPGGPIGLVSYHPERTLRVRPQRCGEVVQKW
;
A
#
# COMPACT_ATOMS: atom_id res chain seq x y z
N MET A 1 -12.67 6.48 16.31
CA MET A 1 -12.25 5.12 16.71
C MET A 1 -13.51 4.30 16.76
N TYR A 2 -13.67 3.33 15.85
CA TYR A 2 -14.90 2.55 15.70
C TYR A 2 -14.84 1.23 16.47
N PHE A 3 -13.65 0.62 16.58
CA PHE A 3 -13.45 -0.60 17.34
C PHE A 3 -13.28 -0.29 18.83
N ASP A 4 -14.39 -0.24 19.56
CA ASP A 4 -14.46 0.02 20.99
C ASP A 4 -14.67 -1.24 21.84
N ALA A 5 -14.81 -1.07 23.16
CA ALA A 5 -14.94 -2.19 24.09
C ALA A 5 -16.23 -2.99 23.88
N LEU A 6 -17.36 -2.33 23.61
CA LEU A 6 -18.62 -3.00 23.31
C LEU A 6 -18.57 -3.73 21.97
N THR A 7 -17.88 -3.16 20.98
CA THR A 7 -17.60 -3.86 19.72
C THR A 7 -16.86 -5.16 19.99
N LEU A 8 -15.82 -5.12 20.83
CA LEU A 8 -15.07 -6.32 21.20
C LEU A 8 -15.93 -7.30 21.98
N THR A 9 -16.82 -6.85 22.86
CA THR A 9 -17.77 -7.72 23.58
C THR A 9 -18.65 -8.50 22.60
N ALA A 10 -19.23 -7.81 21.62
CA ALA A 10 -20.04 -8.44 20.58
C ALA A 10 -19.23 -9.46 19.77
N VAL A 11 -17.96 -9.15 19.44
CA VAL A 11 -17.08 -10.12 18.78
C VAL A 11 -16.77 -11.31 19.69
N VAL A 12 -16.46 -11.09 20.96
CA VAL A 12 -16.11 -12.17 21.89
C VAL A 12 -17.27 -13.13 22.11
N GLU A 13 -18.50 -12.63 22.19
CA GLU A 13 -19.70 -13.47 22.22
C GLU A 13 -19.82 -14.34 20.96
N GLU A 14 -19.61 -13.77 19.77
CA GLU A 14 -19.58 -14.54 18.52
C GLU A 14 -18.46 -15.59 18.49
N LEU A 15 -17.27 -15.23 18.97
CA LEU A 15 -16.14 -16.16 19.03
C LEU A 15 -16.42 -17.31 19.99
N ARG A 16 -17.00 -17.03 21.16
CA ARG A 16 -17.42 -18.08 22.11
C ARG A 16 -18.44 -19.02 21.49
N ALA A 17 -19.44 -18.47 20.80
CA ALA A 17 -20.46 -19.27 20.13
C ALA A 17 -19.89 -20.13 18.98
N THR A 18 -18.83 -19.68 18.33
CA THR A 18 -18.35 -20.25 17.05
C THR A 18 -17.10 -21.11 17.17
N VAL A 19 -16.09 -20.69 17.94
CA VAL A 19 -14.73 -21.28 17.92
C VAL A 19 -14.23 -21.80 19.27
N LEU A 20 -14.94 -21.57 20.37
CA LEU A 20 -14.63 -22.19 21.67
C LEU A 20 -14.66 -23.72 21.55
N ASP A 21 -13.75 -24.42 22.20
CA ASP A 21 -13.48 -25.87 22.06
C ASP A 21 -12.98 -26.32 20.68
N GLY A 22 -12.80 -25.39 19.74
CA GLY A 22 -12.31 -25.67 18.41
C GLY A 22 -10.81 -25.94 18.36
N ARG A 23 -10.39 -26.85 17.48
CA ARG A 23 -8.97 -27.18 17.23
C ARG A 23 -8.37 -26.26 16.16
N ILE A 24 -7.25 -25.63 16.46
CA ILE A 24 -6.56 -24.75 15.52
C ILE A 24 -5.77 -25.59 14.51
N GLN A 25 -6.28 -25.71 13.28
CA GLN A 25 -5.67 -26.51 12.20
C GLN A 25 -4.62 -25.73 11.40
N ARG A 26 -4.65 -24.39 11.44
CA ARG A 26 -3.70 -23.57 10.69
C ARG A 26 -3.42 -22.25 11.39
N VAL A 27 -2.17 -21.79 11.29
CA VAL A 27 -1.75 -20.44 11.66
C VAL A 27 -0.91 -19.82 10.54
N VAL A 28 -1.24 -18.61 10.13
CA VAL A 28 -0.53 -17.87 9.07
C VAL A 28 -0.34 -16.40 9.42
N LEU A 29 0.70 -15.77 8.89
CA LEU A 29 0.80 -14.31 8.84
C LEU A 29 0.05 -13.82 7.59
N VAL A 30 -1.02 -13.07 7.80
CA VAL A 30 -1.81 -12.42 6.73
C VAL A 30 -1.17 -11.08 6.32
N GLY A 31 -0.39 -10.49 7.22
CA GLY A 31 0.44 -9.31 6.98
C GLY A 31 1.52 -9.18 8.05
N PRO A 32 2.39 -8.16 7.99
CA PRO A 32 3.47 -7.99 8.96
C PRO A 32 3.00 -7.86 10.42
N LEU A 33 1.80 -7.34 10.61
CA LEU A 33 1.17 -7.11 11.91
C LEU A 33 -0.18 -7.83 12.05
N ALA A 34 -0.43 -8.88 11.26
CA ALA A 34 -1.70 -9.59 11.28
C ALA A 34 -1.54 -11.10 11.14
N ILE A 35 -2.30 -11.85 11.93
CA ILE A 35 -2.35 -13.31 11.91
C ILE A 35 -3.73 -13.80 11.48
N GLY A 36 -3.76 -14.96 10.84
CA GLY A 36 -4.97 -15.71 10.52
C GLY A 36 -4.92 -17.09 11.15
N LEU A 37 -6.03 -17.50 11.76
CA LEU A 37 -6.21 -18.85 12.30
C LEU A 37 -7.32 -19.57 11.54
N GLU A 38 -7.13 -20.87 11.31
CA GLU A 38 -8.18 -21.79 10.88
C GLU A 38 -8.53 -22.69 12.07
N VAL A 39 -9.78 -22.60 12.52
CA VAL A 39 -10.28 -23.33 13.68
C VAL A 39 -11.35 -24.31 13.22
N TYR A 40 -11.16 -25.59 13.51
CA TYR A 40 -12.12 -26.64 13.22
C TYR A 40 -12.96 -26.95 14.44
N ARG A 41 -14.28 -26.88 14.30
CA ARG A 41 -15.24 -27.16 15.37
C ARG A 41 -16.53 -27.72 14.76
N GLN A 42 -17.11 -28.76 15.36
CA GLN A 42 -18.41 -29.33 14.97
C GLN A 42 -18.55 -29.57 13.45
N GLY A 43 -17.55 -30.21 12.83
CA GLY A 43 -17.59 -30.52 11.40
C GLY A 43 -17.30 -29.36 10.45
N ARG A 44 -17.04 -28.15 10.95
CA ARG A 44 -16.88 -26.93 10.14
C ARG A 44 -15.55 -26.22 10.42
N ARG A 45 -15.01 -25.58 9.38
CA ARG A 45 -13.85 -24.70 9.48
C ARG A 45 -14.31 -23.26 9.61
N HIS A 46 -13.81 -22.59 10.64
CA HIS A 46 -14.00 -21.18 10.91
C HIS A 46 -12.66 -20.46 10.79
N TYR A 47 -12.71 -19.21 10.36
CA TYR A 47 -11.51 -18.43 10.09
C TYR A 47 -11.49 -17.18 10.95
N LEU A 48 -10.40 -16.99 11.69
CA LEU A 48 -10.21 -15.84 12.57
C LEU A 48 -9.10 -14.95 12.00
N LEU A 49 -9.34 -13.66 11.94
CA LEU A 49 -8.31 -12.65 11.63
C LEU A 49 -8.06 -11.80 12.87
N ALA A 50 -6.79 -11.64 13.25
CA ALA A 50 -6.35 -10.67 14.24
C ALA A 50 -5.29 -9.75 13.63
N SER A 51 -5.46 -8.44 13.81
CA SER A 51 -4.59 -7.41 13.25
C SER A 51 -4.19 -6.43 14.35
N ALA A 52 -2.89 -6.20 14.48
CA ALA A 52 -2.28 -5.19 15.32
C ALA A 52 -1.90 -3.92 14.52
N ASP A 53 -2.28 -3.79 13.26
CA ASP A 53 -2.01 -2.57 12.50
C ASP A 53 -2.75 -1.35 13.08
N ALA A 54 -2.13 -0.17 13.07
CA ALA A 54 -2.66 0.99 13.79
C ALA A 54 -3.99 1.54 13.25
N GLN A 55 -4.28 1.34 11.96
CA GLN A 55 -5.53 1.77 11.31
C GLN A 55 -6.51 0.61 11.13
N MET A 56 -5.99 -0.61 11.14
CA MET A 56 -6.70 -1.85 10.84
C MET A 56 -6.80 -2.78 12.06
N ALA A 57 -6.59 -2.25 13.26
CA ALA A 57 -6.59 -2.99 14.52
C ALA A 57 -7.95 -3.63 14.77
N ARG A 58 -7.99 -4.95 14.87
CA ARG A 58 -9.23 -5.72 15.09
C ARG A 58 -8.94 -7.19 15.37
N ILE A 59 -9.96 -7.87 15.86
CA ILE A 59 -10.10 -9.33 15.81
C ILE A 59 -11.54 -9.62 15.41
N HIS A 60 -11.77 -10.58 14.51
CA HIS A 60 -13.11 -11.06 14.14
C HIS A 60 -13.06 -12.28 13.21
N LEU A 61 -14.19 -12.97 13.07
CA LEU A 61 -14.34 -14.03 12.08
C LEU A 61 -14.36 -13.45 10.66
N ILE A 62 -13.78 -14.16 9.71
CA ILE A 62 -13.81 -13.80 8.28
C ILE A 62 -14.44 -14.93 7.47
N SER A 63 -15.11 -14.57 6.39
CA SER A 63 -15.80 -15.52 5.51
C SER A 63 -14.82 -16.34 4.66
N GLN A 64 -13.70 -15.74 4.27
CA GLN A 64 -12.71 -16.34 3.40
C GLN A 64 -11.52 -16.91 4.18
N ARG A 65 -10.98 -18.01 3.68
CA ARG A 65 -9.78 -18.62 4.25
C ARG A 65 -8.61 -17.62 4.24
N PRO A 66 -7.92 -17.37 5.37
CA PRO A 66 -6.81 -16.45 5.42
C PRO A 66 -5.65 -16.99 4.58
N THR A 67 -5.19 -16.18 3.63
CA THR A 67 -4.02 -16.48 2.81
C THR A 67 -2.77 -15.88 3.43
N ARG A 68 -1.63 -16.56 3.27
CA ARG A 68 -0.32 -16.04 3.68
C ARG A 68 -0.03 -14.75 2.89
N GLY A 69 0.27 -13.67 3.61
CA GLY A 69 0.60 -12.36 3.01
C GLY A 69 2.03 -11.89 3.28
N VAL A 70 2.84 -12.66 4.01
CA VAL A 70 4.26 -12.39 4.27
C VAL A 70 5.10 -13.62 3.92
N ASP A 71 6.16 -13.40 3.14
CA ASP A 71 7.17 -14.41 2.82
C ASP A 71 8.22 -14.53 3.94
N GLY A 72 8.71 -15.74 4.19
CA GLY A 72 9.66 -16.03 5.27
C GLY A 72 9.00 -16.43 6.60
N GLU A 73 9.79 -17.01 7.49
CA GLU A 73 9.36 -17.43 8.84
C GLU A 73 9.85 -16.41 9.87
N THR A 74 8.96 -15.93 10.74
CA THR A 74 9.33 -15.05 11.85
C THR A 74 9.43 -15.84 13.15
N PRO A 75 10.24 -15.41 14.14
CA PRO A 75 10.28 -16.05 15.46
C PRO A 75 8.89 -16.18 16.09
N PHE A 76 8.07 -15.14 15.95
CA PHE A 76 6.69 -15.14 16.42
C PHE A 76 5.84 -16.23 15.73
N LEU A 77 5.93 -16.38 14.40
CA LEU A 77 5.21 -17.42 13.67
C LEU A 77 5.67 -18.83 14.09
N LEU A 78 6.96 -19.03 14.34
CA LEU A 78 7.50 -20.30 14.82
C LEU A 78 6.94 -20.66 16.21
N LEU A 79 6.84 -19.69 17.11
CA LEU A 79 6.23 -19.89 18.43
C LEU A 79 4.73 -20.17 18.33
N LEU A 80 4.00 -19.46 17.46
CA LEU A 80 2.60 -19.80 17.20
C LEU A 80 2.45 -21.24 16.68
N ARG A 81 3.33 -21.73 15.81
CA ARG A 81 3.28 -23.14 15.39
C ARG A 81 3.58 -24.11 16.53
N LYS A 82 4.52 -23.76 17.42
CA LYS A 82 4.86 -24.61 18.56
C LYS A 82 3.70 -24.70 19.56
N TYR A 83 3.13 -23.57 19.98
CA TYR A 83 2.18 -23.49 21.09
C TYR A 83 0.71 -23.45 20.65
N VAL A 84 0.39 -22.80 19.53
CA VAL A 84 -0.99 -22.54 19.09
C VAL A 84 -1.47 -23.56 18.05
N LEU A 85 -0.66 -23.90 17.05
CA LEU A 85 -1.04 -24.85 16.01
C LEU A 85 -1.26 -26.26 16.59
N GLY A 86 -2.42 -26.83 16.30
CA GLY A 86 -2.87 -28.14 16.79
C GLY A 86 -3.57 -28.08 18.15
N GLY A 87 -3.50 -26.95 18.87
CA GLY A 87 -4.14 -26.76 20.16
C GLY A 87 -5.66 -26.53 20.06
N ARG A 88 -6.36 -26.70 21.18
CA ARG A 88 -7.79 -26.40 21.36
C ARG A 88 -7.97 -25.10 22.12
N ILE A 89 -8.90 -24.26 21.69
CA ILE A 89 -9.27 -23.02 22.40
C ILE A 89 -10.19 -23.41 23.56
N VAL A 90 -9.72 -23.31 24.80
CA VAL A 90 -10.48 -23.72 26.00
C VAL A 90 -11.18 -22.57 26.71
N ASN A 91 -10.73 -21.34 26.47
CA ASN A 91 -11.37 -20.14 27.01
C ASN A 91 -11.19 -18.96 26.05
N ILE A 92 -12.17 -18.06 26.05
CA ILE A 92 -12.13 -16.78 25.35
C ILE A 92 -12.63 -15.74 26.34
N GLU A 93 -11.76 -14.82 26.74
CA GLU A 93 -12.08 -13.83 27.77
C GLU A 93 -11.78 -12.41 27.29
N GLN A 94 -12.66 -11.49 27.67
CA GLN A 94 -12.44 -10.05 27.58
C GLN A 94 -12.39 -9.50 29.01
N PRO A 95 -11.28 -8.89 29.44
CA PRO A 95 -11.29 -8.14 30.69
C PRO A 95 -12.35 -7.03 30.64
N PRO A 96 -13.12 -6.80 31.73
CA PRO A 96 -14.31 -5.95 31.67
C PRO A 96 -14.08 -4.56 31.07
N TYR A 97 -14.76 -4.28 29.96
CA TYR A 97 -14.71 -3.03 29.21
C TYR A 97 -13.32 -2.63 28.68
N GLU A 98 -12.37 -3.56 28.65
CA GLU A 98 -11.07 -3.37 28.02
C GLU A 98 -11.09 -3.83 26.57
N ARG A 99 -10.23 -3.21 25.76
CA ARG A 99 -9.97 -3.65 24.37
C ARG A 99 -8.83 -4.65 24.36
N VAL A 100 -9.05 -5.77 25.03
CA VAL A 100 -8.15 -6.91 25.13
C VAL A 100 -9.00 -8.17 25.05
N VAL A 101 -8.59 -9.13 24.23
CA VAL A 101 -9.15 -10.48 24.26
C VAL A 101 -8.02 -11.48 24.51
N VAL A 102 -8.31 -12.46 25.35
CA VAL A 102 -7.42 -13.56 25.73
C VAL A 102 -8.03 -14.84 25.17
N LEU A 103 -7.29 -15.53 24.31
CA LEU A 103 -7.63 -16.87 23.83
C LEU A 103 -6.73 -17.87 24.56
N SER A 104 -7.29 -18.60 25.53
CA SER A 104 -6.54 -19.64 26.24
C SER A 104 -6.58 -20.93 25.44
N ILE A 105 -5.40 -21.48 25.18
CA ILE A 105 -5.20 -22.61 24.27
C ILE A 105 -4.45 -23.71 25.01
N THR A 106 -4.92 -24.94 24.86
CA THR A 106 -4.26 -26.15 25.36
C THR A 106 -3.82 -27.04 24.21
N LYS A 107 -2.65 -27.64 24.32
CA LYS A 107 -2.11 -28.51 23.28
C LYS A 107 -1.44 -29.73 23.94
N PRO A 108 -1.74 -30.97 23.49
CA PRO A 108 -0.98 -32.14 23.91
C PRO A 108 0.51 -31.95 23.61
N THR A 109 1.35 -32.15 24.62
CA THR A 109 2.79 -32.20 24.40
C THR A 109 3.08 -33.43 23.56
N GLU A 110 3.68 -33.26 22.39
CA GLU A 110 4.15 -34.41 21.62
C GLU A 110 5.13 -35.19 22.51
N SER A 111 4.72 -36.37 22.98
CA SER A 111 5.68 -37.38 23.45
C SER A 111 6.66 -37.56 22.31
N ARG A 112 7.96 -37.28 22.54
CA ARG A 112 9.04 -37.60 21.60
C ARG A 112 8.73 -38.95 20.96
N LYS A 113 8.34 -38.97 19.68
CA LYS A 113 8.12 -40.22 18.95
C LYS A 113 9.39 -41.06 19.11
N GLN A 114 9.21 -42.25 19.68
CA GLN A 114 10.11 -43.37 19.46
C GLN A 114 10.43 -43.45 17.96
N THR A 115 11.68 -43.74 17.69
CA THR A 115 12.30 -43.92 16.38
C THR A 115 11.32 -44.41 15.30
N PHE A 116 11.20 -43.62 14.23
CA PHE A 116 10.51 -44.00 13.00
C PHE A 116 11.16 -45.25 12.38
N ASP A 117 10.39 -46.32 12.24
CA ASP A 117 10.64 -47.39 11.28
C ASP A 117 9.91 -47.01 9.96
N PRO A 118 10.57 -46.95 8.80
CA PRO A 118 9.97 -46.39 7.57
C PRO A 118 8.90 -47.25 6.88
N ASP A 119 8.58 -48.45 7.37
CA ASP A 119 7.79 -49.44 6.62
C ASP A 119 6.30 -49.56 6.97
N GLU A 120 5.75 -48.76 7.88
CA GLU A 120 4.30 -48.77 8.14
C GLU A 120 3.57 -47.59 7.45
N LEU A 121 3.20 -47.84 6.19
CA LEU A 121 2.23 -47.06 5.43
C LEU A 121 0.85 -47.73 5.53
N ILE A 122 -0.17 -46.87 5.76
CA ILE A 122 -1.61 -47.06 5.52
C ILE A 122 -2.42 -47.63 6.71
N ALA A 123 -3.08 -46.73 7.43
CA ALA A 123 -4.44 -46.94 7.93
C ALA A 123 -5.15 -45.57 8.03
N ASP A 124 -6.27 -45.42 7.34
CA ASP A 124 -7.28 -44.42 7.62
C ASP A 124 -7.79 -44.65 9.04
N ASP A 125 -7.68 -43.67 9.94
CA ASP A 125 -8.22 -43.81 11.30
C ASP A 125 -9.06 -42.59 11.67
N ASP A 126 -10.35 -42.69 11.32
CA ASP A 126 -11.47 -41.94 11.89
C ASP A 126 -11.75 -42.45 13.32
N ASN A 127 -10.83 -42.23 14.26
CA ASN A 127 -11.07 -42.50 15.68
C ASN A 127 -10.88 -41.24 16.53
N ASP A 128 -11.97 -40.47 16.64
CA ASP A 128 -12.25 -39.56 17.75
C ASP A 128 -12.69 -40.43 18.95
N ASP A 129 -11.74 -40.94 19.74
CA ASP A 129 -11.92 -41.29 21.16
C ASP A 129 -10.63 -41.87 21.73
N ASP A 130 -9.71 -41.01 22.18
CA ASP A 130 -8.90 -41.34 23.36
C ASP A 130 -8.30 -40.07 23.99
N LEU A 131 -8.94 -39.57 25.04
CA LEU A 131 -8.42 -38.51 25.90
C LEU A 131 -8.42 -38.97 27.35
N THR A 132 -7.59 -39.98 27.63
CA THR A 132 -6.90 -40.07 28.92
C THR A 132 -5.44 -39.73 28.73
N ALA A 133 -5.15 -38.53 28.20
CA ALA A 133 -3.82 -37.94 28.35
C ALA A 133 -3.75 -37.37 29.76
N ASP A 134 -2.87 -37.91 30.61
CA ASP A 134 -2.59 -37.37 31.94
C ASP A 134 -2.40 -35.85 31.87
N ALA A 135 -3.09 -35.10 32.75
CA ALA A 135 -3.07 -33.64 32.80
C ALA A 135 -1.65 -33.04 32.89
N ASP A 136 -0.65 -33.85 33.27
CA ASP A 136 0.77 -33.48 33.39
C ASP A 136 1.48 -33.23 32.04
N HIS A 137 0.83 -33.45 30.89
CA HIS A 137 1.46 -33.33 29.56
C HIS A 137 0.76 -32.35 28.61
N LEU A 138 0.05 -31.32 29.10
CA LEU A 138 -0.53 -30.27 28.25
C LEU A 138 0.32 -28.98 28.25
N LEU A 139 0.63 -28.47 27.06
CA LEU A 139 1.11 -27.11 26.88
C LEU A 139 -0.07 -26.15 27.01
N HIS A 140 0.02 -25.21 27.94
CA HIS A 140 -0.93 -24.12 28.10
C HIS A 140 -0.30 -22.81 27.59
N CYS A 141 -1.07 -22.03 26.82
CA CYS A 141 -0.67 -20.70 26.42
C CYS A 141 -1.87 -19.78 26.21
N ASP A 142 -1.66 -18.49 26.40
CA ASP A 142 -2.62 -17.44 26.10
C ASP A 142 -2.18 -16.65 24.86
N LEU A 143 -3.07 -16.57 23.87
CA LEU A 143 -2.92 -15.67 22.73
C LEU A 143 -3.75 -14.41 22.96
N ILE A 144 -3.06 -13.33 23.29
CA ILE A 144 -3.66 -12.06 23.68
C ILE A 144 -3.68 -11.10 22.50
N VAL A 145 -4.84 -10.51 22.19
CA VAL A 145 -4.99 -9.50 21.14
C VAL A 145 -5.50 -8.20 21.74
N GLU A 146 -4.75 -7.12 21.53
CA GLU A 146 -5.04 -5.79 22.05
C GLU A 146 -5.34 -4.85 20.88
N PRO A 147 -6.60 -4.71 20.42
CA PRO A 147 -6.94 -3.77 19.34
C PRO A 147 -7.06 -2.32 19.88
N GLN A 148 -5.91 -1.67 20.11
CA GLN A 148 -5.77 -0.33 20.69
C GLN A 148 -5.12 0.70 19.74
N ASP A 149 -5.57 0.77 18.49
CA ASP A 149 -5.00 1.63 17.43
C ASP A 149 -3.46 1.54 17.37
N ARG A 150 -2.74 2.64 17.61
CA ARG A 150 -1.26 2.70 17.58
C ARG A 150 -0.60 1.75 18.59
N ARG A 151 -1.26 1.46 19.71
CA ARG A 151 -0.75 0.56 20.75
C ARG A 151 -1.14 -0.89 20.51
N SER A 152 -1.80 -1.19 19.38
CA SER A 152 -2.30 -2.53 19.16
C SER A 152 -1.19 -3.57 19.08
N ASN A 153 -1.45 -4.75 19.64
CA ASN A 153 -0.49 -5.84 19.70
C ASN A 153 -1.17 -7.21 19.65
N ILE A 154 -0.38 -8.23 19.32
CA ILE A 154 -0.72 -9.65 19.45
C ILE A 154 0.43 -10.28 20.20
N ILE A 155 0.14 -10.87 21.35
CA ILE A 155 1.14 -11.30 22.33
C ILE A 155 0.85 -12.76 22.66
N LEU A 156 1.89 -13.58 22.65
CA LEU A 156 1.81 -14.97 23.05
C LEU A 156 2.46 -15.11 24.44
N VAL A 157 1.72 -15.70 25.37
CA VAL A 157 2.11 -15.85 26.78
C VAL A 157 2.03 -17.32 27.17
N ASP A 158 2.96 -17.79 28.00
CA ASP A 158 2.92 -19.15 28.55
C ASP A 158 2.03 -19.27 29.80
N ASP A 159 2.00 -20.46 30.35
CA ASP A 159 1.28 -20.86 31.56
C ASP A 159 1.70 -20.10 32.83
N ASN A 160 2.91 -19.55 32.85
CA ASN A 160 3.46 -18.77 33.96
C ASN A 160 3.25 -17.26 33.78
N ASN A 161 2.37 -16.86 32.87
CA ASN A 161 2.12 -15.47 32.50
C ASN A 161 3.39 -14.77 31.96
N ILE A 162 4.34 -15.52 31.37
CA ILE A 162 5.57 -14.99 30.76
C ILE A 162 5.37 -14.85 29.25
N ILE A 163 5.70 -13.68 28.71
CA ILE A 163 5.64 -13.39 27.29
C ILE A 163 6.66 -14.29 26.56
N LEU A 164 6.15 -15.16 25.70
CA LEU A 164 6.95 -15.97 24.79
C LEU A 164 7.51 -15.09 23.66
N ASP A 165 6.63 -14.35 22.97
CA ASP A 165 6.99 -13.28 22.04
C ASP A 165 5.76 -12.42 21.70
N ALA A 166 5.94 -11.33 20.97
CA ALA A 166 4.88 -10.45 20.52
C ALA A 166 5.11 -10.00 19.08
N ILE A 167 4.02 -9.78 18.33
CA ILE A 167 4.10 -9.29 16.95
C ILE A 167 4.69 -7.87 16.89
N LYS A 168 4.50 -7.07 17.95
CA LYS A 168 5.23 -5.82 18.18
C LYS A 168 5.96 -5.87 19.52
N ARG A 169 7.28 -5.75 19.47
CA ARG A 169 8.14 -5.64 20.66
C ARG A 169 8.17 -4.19 21.14
N VAL A 170 7.79 -3.96 22.38
CA VAL A 170 7.73 -2.62 23.00
C VAL A 170 8.81 -2.52 24.06
N SER A 171 9.83 -1.70 23.80
CA SER A 171 10.96 -1.51 24.72
C SER A 171 10.66 -0.50 25.83
N PRO A 172 11.43 -0.49 26.94
CA PRO A 172 11.31 0.53 28.00
C PRO A 172 11.47 1.97 27.51
N ARG A 173 12.14 2.20 26.37
CA ARG A 173 12.26 3.52 25.75
C ARG A 173 10.97 3.99 25.08
N MET A 174 10.08 3.07 24.71
CA MET A 174 8.85 3.36 23.97
C MET A 174 7.64 3.50 24.89
N SER A 175 7.60 2.73 25.97
CA SER A 175 6.48 2.73 26.93
C SER A 175 6.96 2.26 28.30
N SER A 176 6.28 2.72 29.35
CA SER A 176 6.42 2.19 30.70
C SER A 176 5.97 0.72 30.78
N ARG A 177 4.96 0.33 29.99
CA ARG A 177 4.51 -1.06 29.85
C ARG A 177 5.35 -1.76 28.78
N VAL A 178 6.29 -2.58 29.22
CA VAL A 178 7.25 -3.29 28.36
C VAL A 178 6.62 -4.58 27.84
N VAL A 179 6.72 -4.82 26.53
CA VAL A 179 6.28 -6.06 25.88
C VAL A 179 7.46 -6.68 25.15
N LEU A 180 8.18 -7.56 25.84
CA LEU A 180 9.36 -8.26 25.35
C LEU A 180 9.36 -9.73 25.81
N PRO A 181 9.97 -10.66 25.06
CA PRO A 181 10.15 -12.03 25.50
C PRO A 181 10.76 -12.13 26.90
N ARG A 182 10.34 -13.14 27.68
CA ARG A 182 10.80 -13.44 29.05
C ARG A 182 10.42 -12.40 30.11
N ARG A 183 9.42 -11.56 29.83
CA ARG A 183 8.83 -10.63 30.80
C ARG A 183 7.44 -11.11 31.18
N VAL A 184 7.00 -10.79 32.39
CA VAL A 184 5.62 -11.03 32.82
C VAL A 184 4.68 -10.18 31.96
N TYR A 185 3.58 -10.76 31.48
CA TYR A 185 2.53 -10.01 30.83
C TYR A 185 1.70 -9.25 31.87
N GLU A 186 1.55 -7.95 31.65
CA GLU A 186 0.68 -7.08 32.44
C GLU A 186 -0.40 -6.52 31.54
N LEU A 187 -1.64 -6.43 32.02
CA LEU A 187 -2.69 -5.71 31.28
C LEU A 187 -2.32 -4.23 31.11
N PRO A 188 -2.84 -3.54 30.08
CA PRO A 188 -2.83 -2.08 30.04
C PRO A 188 -3.35 -1.53 31.37
N PRO A 189 -2.72 -0.49 31.96
CA PRO A 189 -3.15 0.04 33.25
C PRO A 189 -4.62 0.45 33.15
N PRO A 190 -5.51 -0.10 33.99
CA PRO A 190 -6.93 0.20 33.90
C PRO A 190 -7.11 1.69 34.16
N PRO A 191 -7.86 2.40 33.31
CA PRO A 191 -8.12 3.81 33.56
C PRO A 191 -8.97 3.94 34.83
N ASP A 192 -8.67 4.92 35.67
CA ASP A 192 -9.47 5.26 36.86
C ASP A 192 -10.81 5.88 36.42
N LYS A 193 -11.73 5.01 36.00
CA LYS A 193 -13.02 5.34 35.40
C LYS A 193 -14.12 4.49 35.99
N ARG A 194 -15.32 5.05 36.01
CA ARG A 194 -16.50 4.45 36.63
C ARG A 194 -17.11 3.36 35.76
N ASP A 195 -17.90 2.51 36.39
CA ASP A 195 -18.71 1.50 35.72
C ASP A 195 -19.94 2.14 35.06
N PRO A 196 -20.15 2.01 33.74
CA PRO A 196 -21.32 2.57 33.07
C PRO A 196 -22.64 1.97 33.56
N LEU A 197 -22.66 0.72 34.04
CA LEU A 197 -23.88 0.08 34.56
C LEU A 197 -24.33 0.67 35.91
N ARG A 198 -23.44 1.40 36.59
CA ARG A 198 -23.72 2.04 37.89
C ARG A 198 -23.93 3.55 37.80
N ALA A 199 -23.97 4.10 36.58
CA ALA A 199 -24.15 5.54 36.38
C ALA A 199 -25.42 6.05 37.10
N SER A 200 -25.31 7.17 37.83
CA SER A 200 -26.44 7.82 38.49
C SER A 200 -26.71 9.22 37.94
N ALA A 201 -27.93 9.72 38.13
CA ALA A 201 -28.32 11.06 37.67
C ALA A 201 -27.44 12.16 38.30
N ALA A 202 -27.20 12.08 39.61
CA ALA A 202 -26.40 13.06 40.34
C ALA A 202 -24.95 13.14 39.82
N GLU A 203 -24.34 11.99 39.50
CA GLU A 203 -23.00 11.95 38.92
C GLU A 203 -22.97 12.55 37.51
N ILE A 204 -23.95 12.21 36.68
CA ILE A 204 -24.06 12.76 35.33
C ILE A 204 -24.25 14.29 35.37
N GLU A 205 -25.09 14.79 36.26
CA GLU A 205 -25.29 16.23 36.46
C GLU A 205 -23.97 16.94 36.86
N HIS A 206 -23.24 16.37 37.82
CA HIS A 206 -21.94 16.91 38.23
C HIS A 206 -20.90 16.91 37.10
N LEU A 207 -20.88 15.87 36.27
CA LEU A 207 -19.93 15.72 35.16
C LEU A 207 -20.24 16.67 34.01
N LEU A 208 -21.51 16.79 33.64
CA LEU A 208 -21.95 17.55 32.47
C LEU A 208 -21.98 19.07 32.72
N GLY A 209 -22.04 19.51 33.98
CA GLY A 209 -21.95 20.93 34.33
C GLY A 209 -20.59 21.60 34.10
N LYS A 210 -19.53 20.84 33.75
CA LYS A 210 -18.14 21.31 33.72
C LYS A 210 -17.46 21.24 32.34
N GLY A 211 -18.16 20.89 31.26
CA GLY A 211 -17.54 20.84 29.92
C GLY A 211 -18.38 20.23 28.81
N GLU A 212 -17.71 19.89 27.71
CA GLU A 212 -18.33 19.27 26.52
C GLU A 212 -18.90 17.87 26.86
N PRO A 213 -20.21 17.61 26.66
CA PRO A 213 -20.88 16.39 27.14
C PRO A 213 -20.26 15.07 26.66
N VAL A 214 -19.86 14.99 25.39
CA VAL A 214 -19.23 13.79 24.81
C VAL A 214 -17.93 13.47 25.52
N LYS A 215 -17.05 14.47 25.70
CA LYS A 215 -15.76 14.30 26.37
C LYS A 215 -15.94 13.96 27.85
N ALA A 216 -16.91 14.56 28.52
CA ALA A 216 -17.22 14.28 29.91
C ALA A 216 -17.59 12.81 30.13
N LEU A 217 -18.46 12.24 29.29
CA LEU A 217 -18.83 10.81 29.36
C LEU A 217 -17.64 9.89 29.07
N VAL A 218 -16.88 10.17 28.00
CA VAL A 218 -15.70 9.37 27.61
C VAL A 218 -14.64 9.35 28.71
N ASN A 219 -14.43 10.48 29.39
CA ASN A 219 -13.43 10.57 30.46
C ASN A 219 -13.91 9.94 31.77
N ALA A 220 -15.22 9.90 32.02
CA ALA A 220 -15.77 9.43 33.29
C ALA A 220 -16.00 7.90 33.35
N TYR A 221 -16.36 7.26 32.23
CA TYR A 221 -16.83 5.87 32.23
C TYR A 221 -15.93 4.94 31.42
N ARG A 222 -15.74 3.71 31.94
CA ARG A 222 -15.03 2.62 31.25
C ARG A 222 -15.80 2.18 30.01
N GLY A 223 -15.09 1.77 28.96
CA GLY A 223 -15.69 1.29 27.72
C GLY A 223 -16.42 2.33 26.86
N VAL A 224 -16.68 3.55 27.37
CA VAL A 224 -17.39 4.59 26.62
C VAL A 224 -16.47 5.24 25.59
N SER A 225 -16.72 4.92 24.32
CA SER A 225 -16.10 5.58 23.17
C SER A 225 -16.80 6.89 22.82
N PRO A 226 -16.18 7.79 22.04
CA PRO A 226 -16.86 8.99 21.55
C PRO A 226 -18.14 8.66 20.76
N GLN A 227 -18.19 7.51 20.10
CA GLN A 227 -19.37 7.06 19.36
C GLN A 227 -20.49 6.60 20.30
N ILE A 228 -20.16 5.84 21.36
CA ILE A 228 -21.11 5.48 22.41
C ILE A 228 -21.64 6.73 23.10
N ALA A 229 -20.77 7.66 23.47
CA ALA A 229 -21.17 8.90 24.14
C ALA A 229 -22.14 9.74 23.28
N ARG A 230 -21.86 9.87 21.97
CA ARG A 230 -22.79 10.53 21.04
C ARG A 230 -24.12 9.80 20.95
N GLU A 231 -24.10 8.48 20.85
CA GLU A 231 -25.33 7.68 20.81
C GLU A 231 -26.16 7.83 22.08
N VAL A 232 -25.56 7.73 23.27
CA VAL A 232 -26.22 7.94 24.56
C VAL A 232 -26.90 9.31 24.60
N LEU A 233 -26.18 10.35 24.20
CA LEU A 233 -26.69 11.72 24.18
C LEU A 233 -27.81 11.90 23.16
N THR A 234 -27.69 11.32 21.96
CA THR A 234 -28.75 11.36 20.95
C THR A 234 -30.00 10.59 21.41
N ARG A 235 -29.86 9.41 22.03
CA ARG A 235 -31.01 8.68 22.61
C ARG A 235 -31.68 9.44 23.75
N ALA A 236 -30.92 10.22 24.52
CA ALA A 236 -31.45 10.97 25.66
C ALA A 236 -32.04 12.33 25.29
N CYS A 237 -31.45 13.02 24.30
CA CYS A 237 -31.75 14.41 23.97
C CYS A 237 -32.32 14.61 22.55
N GLY A 238 -32.41 13.56 21.73
CA GLY A 238 -32.80 13.63 20.32
C GLY A 238 -31.70 14.15 19.38
N SER A 239 -30.68 14.82 19.91
CA SER A 239 -29.49 15.30 19.18
C SER A 239 -28.28 15.34 20.10
N ILE A 240 -27.10 15.69 19.57
CA ILE A 240 -25.90 15.90 20.40
C ILE A 240 -25.97 17.31 20.99
N PRO A 241 -26.14 17.47 22.32
CA PRO A 241 -26.34 18.79 22.91
C PRO A 241 -25.04 19.61 22.96
N GLN A 242 -25.19 20.93 22.89
CA GLN A 242 -24.10 21.89 23.13
C GLN A 242 -23.78 22.03 24.63
N ALA A 243 -22.58 22.49 24.96
CA ALA A 243 -22.18 22.73 26.34
C ALA A 243 -23.02 23.85 26.99
N GLY A 244 -23.30 23.73 28.29
CA GLY A 244 -24.00 24.75 29.08
C GLY A 244 -25.54 24.69 29.05
N LEU A 245 -26.13 23.77 28.28
CA LEU A 245 -27.56 23.46 28.36
C LEU A 245 -27.88 22.60 29.58
N ALA A 246 -29.05 22.78 30.18
CA ALA A 246 -29.56 21.84 31.18
C ALA A 246 -29.88 20.51 30.50
N LEU A 247 -29.19 19.45 30.92
CA LEU A 247 -29.32 18.12 30.30
C LEU A 247 -30.13 17.18 31.19
N PRO A 248 -30.93 16.27 30.60
CA PRO A 248 -31.73 15.31 31.35
C PRO A 248 -30.83 14.23 31.96
N ALA A 249 -30.16 14.54 33.07
CA ALA A 249 -29.13 13.70 33.67
C ALA A 249 -29.63 12.29 34.03
N TYR A 250 -30.87 12.18 34.51
CA TYR A 250 -31.53 10.90 34.76
C TYR A 250 -31.66 10.06 33.48
N THR A 251 -32.17 10.66 32.39
CA THR A 251 -32.33 9.98 31.11
C THR A 251 -30.99 9.58 30.51
N ILE A 252 -29.98 10.45 30.57
CA ILE A 252 -28.62 10.14 30.11
C ILE A 252 -28.04 8.96 30.89
N ALA A 253 -28.17 8.96 32.22
CA ALA A 253 -27.72 7.85 33.06
C ALA A 253 -28.47 6.55 32.69
N ALA A 254 -29.77 6.62 32.41
CA ALA A 254 -30.57 5.46 32.01
C ALA A 254 -30.15 4.92 30.63
N ARG A 255 -29.98 5.78 29.62
CA ARG A 255 -29.54 5.39 28.26
C ARG A 255 -28.10 4.86 28.24
N LEU A 256 -27.24 5.37 29.11
CA LEU A 256 -25.91 4.80 29.31
C LEU A 256 -25.97 3.38 29.86
N ARG A 257 -26.79 3.13 30.90
CA ARG A 257 -26.96 1.77 31.45
C ARG A 257 -27.58 0.83 30.41
N GLU A 258 -28.59 1.30 29.69
CA GLU A 258 -29.29 0.53 28.65
C GLU A 258 -28.33 0.04 27.57
N ILE A 259 -27.53 0.92 26.95
CA ILE A 259 -26.58 0.52 25.89
C ILE A 259 -25.58 -0.55 26.35
N PHE A 260 -25.19 -0.55 27.63
CA PHE A 260 -24.26 -1.53 28.19
C PHE A 260 -24.94 -2.82 28.69
N ALA A 261 -26.27 -2.82 28.83
CA ALA A 261 -27.06 -3.96 29.27
C ALA A 261 -27.78 -4.67 28.11
N GLU A 262 -28.01 -3.99 26.99
CA GLU A 262 -28.62 -4.55 25.79
C GLU A 262 -27.73 -5.63 25.16
N PRO A 263 -28.32 -6.73 24.65
CA PRO A 263 -27.57 -7.69 23.86
C PRO A 263 -27.05 -7.05 22.57
N PRO A 264 -25.90 -7.49 22.03
CA PRO A 264 -25.37 -6.91 20.80
C PRO A 264 -26.35 -6.98 19.62
N ALA A 265 -26.54 -5.83 18.97
CA ALA A 265 -27.28 -5.69 17.72
C ALA A 265 -26.35 -5.11 16.64
N PRO A 266 -25.65 -5.95 15.86
CA PRO A 266 -24.65 -5.48 14.90
C PRO A 266 -25.25 -4.68 13.74
N HIS A 267 -24.70 -3.50 13.49
CA HIS A 267 -25.12 -2.61 12.40
C HIS A 267 -23.93 -2.05 11.63
N LEU A 268 -24.15 -1.79 10.35
CA LEU A 268 -23.21 -1.10 9.46
C LEU A 268 -23.85 0.19 8.94
N VAL A 269 -23.10 1.27 8.96
CA VAL A 269 -23.52 2.57 8.43
C VAL A 269 -22.78 2.85 7.13
N ARG A 270 -23.51 3.20 6.08
CA ARG A 270 -22.98 3.53 4.75
C ARG A 270 -23.45 4.91 4.31
N ASN A 271 -22.61 5.64 3.60
CA ASN A 271 -23.01 6.81 2.81
C ASN A 271 -22.70 6.55 1.32
N GLU A 272 -22.83 7.58 0.47
CA GLU A 272 -22.51 7.50 -0.96
C GLU A 272 -21.08 7.02 -1.26
N GLN A 273 -20.14 7.24 -0.34
CA GLN A 273 -18.72 6.85 -0.48
C GLN A 273 -18.42 5.45 0.07
N GLY A 274 -19.40 4.77 0.68
CA GLY A 274 -19.27 3.42 1.22
C GLY A 274 -19.44 3.33 2.75
N PRO A 275 -18.92 2.26 3.39
CA PRO A 275 -19.02 2.09 4.84
C PRO A 275 -18.28 3.17 5.63
N VAL A 276 -18.98 3.85 6.54
CA VAL A 276 -18.44 4.96 7.35
C VAL A 276 -18.38 4.66 8.84
N ALA A 277 -19.20 3.74 9.34
CA ALA A 277 -19.17 3.31 10.73
C ALA A 277 -19.77 1.91 10.87
N PHE A 278 -19.54 1.31 12.03
CA PHE A 278 -20.25 0.12 12.51
C PHE A 278 -20.52 0.29 14.00
N ALA A 279 -21.48 -0.46 14.54
CA ALA A 279 -21.77 -0.48 15.97
C ALA A 279 -22.41 -1.82 16.37
N PRO A 280 -22.21 -2.29 17.61
CA PRO A 280 -22.94 -3.43 18.18
C PRO A 280 -24.32 -3.02 18.74
N TYR A 281 -24.86 -1.88 18.30
CA TYR A 281 -26.16 -1.34 18.67
C TYR A 281 -26.70 -0.52 17.50
N TYR A 282 -27.98 -0.15 17.51
CA TYR A 282 -28.52 0.79 16.51
C TYR A 282 -27.92 2.19 16.69
N PRO A 283 -27.12 2.73 15.73
CA PRO A 283 -26.40 3.98 15.89
C PRO A 283 -27.24 5.17 15.38
N SER A 284 -28.31 5.52 16.10
CA SER A 284 -29.26 6.59 15.74
C SER A 284 -28.58 7.94 15.43
N HIS A 285 -27.48 8.28 16.10
CA HIS A 285 -26.77 9.54 15.87
C HIS A 285 -26.13 9.67 14.47
N LEU A 286 -26.09 8.59 13.68
CA LEU A 286 -25.57 8.55 12.32
C LEU A 286 -26.66 8.44 11.24
N ALA A 287 -27.94 8.56 11.61
CA ALA A 287 -29.08 8.43 10.69
C ALA A 287 -29.37 9.68 9.82
N GLY A 288 -28.43 10.62 9.71
CA GLY A 288 -28.62 11.88 8.97
C GLY A 288 -28.60 11.75 7.43
N ASP A 289 -28.93 12.85 6.74
CA ASP A 289 -29.19 12.89 5.29
C ASP A 289 -28.09 12.19 4.45
N GLY A 290 -28.48 11.08 3.81
CA GLY A 290 -27.63 10.28 2.92
C GLY A 290 -26.97 9.04 3.55
N ALA A 291 -27.09 8.83 4.87
CA ALA A 291 -26.58 7.64 5.53
C ALA A 291 -27.64 6.51 5.61
N THR A 292 -27.28 5.30 5.20
CA THR A 292 -28.08 4.09 5.36
C THR A 292 -27.52 3.26 6.52
N ILE A 293 -28.38 2.88 7.45
CA ILE A 293 -28.06 1.98 8.56
C ILE A 293 -28.64 0.60 8.22
N THR A 294 -27.80 -0.44 8.20
CA THR A 294 -28.20 -1.80 7.86
C THR A 294 -27.88 -2.75 9.02
N VAL A 295 -28.86 -3.57 9.41
CA VAL A 295 -28.68 -4.67 10.35
C VAL A 295 -27.75 -5.70 9.72
N MET A 296 -26.76 -6.18 10.48
CA MET A 296 -25.80 -7.18 10.03
C MET A 296 -26.05 -8.53 10.73
N PRO A 297 -25.78 -9.68 10.08
CA PRO A 297 -25.95 -10.99 10.71
C PRO A 297 -25.08 -11.22 11.95
N GLY A 298 -24.00 -10.43 12.08
CA GLY A 298 -23.03 -10.50 13.15
C GLY A 298 -22.08 -9.30 13.11
N MET A 299 -21.45 -9.00 14.23
CA MET A 299 -20.38 -8.02 14.37
C MET A 299 -19.20 -8.39 13.47
N SER A 300 -18.84 -9.67 13.35
CA SER A 300 -17.80 -10.12 12.43
C SER A 300 -18.12 -9.78 10.96
N ALA A 301 -19.38 -9.92 10.54
CA ALA A 301 -19.81 -9.56 9.19
C ALA A 301 -19.79 -8.04 8.96
N ALA A 302 -20.19 -7.25 9.97
CA ALA A 302 -20.10 -5.79 9.92
C ALA A 302 -18.64 -5.31 9.79
N LEU A 303 -17.73 -5.91 10.58
CA LEU A 303 -16.30 -5.61 10.55
C LEU A 303 -15.66 -6.01 9.21
N GLU A 304 -15.97 -7.19 8.69
CA GLU A 304 -15.46 -7.65 7.39
C GLU A 304 -15.87 -6.70 6.26
N ALA A 305 -17.16 -6.30 6.22
CA ALA A 305 -17.65 -5.34 5.22
C ALA A 305 -16.97 -3.96 5.34
N PHE A 306 -16.81 -3.44 6.56
CA PHE A 306 -16.18 -2.15 6.81
C PHE A 306 -14.70 -2.14 6.44
N TYR A 307 -13.93 -3.11 6.92
CA TYR A 307 -12.49 -3.13 6.73
C TYR A 307 -12.07 -3.57 5.33
N THR A 308 -12.85 -4.41 4.64
CA THR A 308 -12.58 -4.77 3.24
C THR A 308 -12.65 -3.54 2.34
N ALA A 309 -13.68 -2.69 2.52
CA ALA A 309 -13.80 -1.44 1.78
C ALA A 309 -12.63 -0.48 2.04
N ARG A 310 -12.09 -0.43 3.27
CA ARG A 310 -10.95 0.43 3.63
C ARG A 310 -9.58 -0.14 3.24
N GLN A 311 -9.43 -1.47 3.13
CA GLN A 311 -8.15 -2.10 2.77
C GLN A 311 -7.78 -1.90 1.30
N GLN A 312 -8.76 -1.78 0.41
CA GLN A 312 -8.49 -1.62 -1.02
C GLN A 312 -7.75 -0.32 -1.37
N PRO A 313 -8.12 0.87 -0.85
CA PRO A 313 -7.38 2.10 -1.10
C PRO A 313 -5.99 2.11 -0.46
N LEU A 314 -5.88 1.76 0.83
CA LEU A 314 -4.62 1.85 1.60
C LEU A 314 -3.53 0.92 1.05
N GLY A 315 -3.87 -0.32 0.69
CA GLY A 315 -2.90 -1.26 0.12
C GLY A 315 -2.41 -0.84 -1.28
N ARG A 316 -3.31 -0.30 -2.10
CA ARG A 316 -2.97 0.23 -3.44
C ARG A 316 -2.05 1.44 -3.32
N ASP A 317 -2.39 2.38 -2.45
CA ASP A 317 -1.67 3.64 -2.33
C ASP A 317 -0.25 3.42 -1.79
N GLN A 318 -0.06 2.51 -0.81
CA GLN A 318 1.26 2.11 -0.34
C GLN A 318 2.08 1.44 -1.45
N ARG A 319 1.52 0.45 -2.16
CA ARG A 319 2.23 -0.22 -3.27
C ARG A 319 2.64 0.75 -4.37
N ARG A 320 1.77 1.72 -4.69
CA ARG A 320 2.06 2.78 -5.65
C ARG A 320 3.20 3.66 -5.15
N ALA A 321 3.17 4.09 -3.89
CA ALA A 321 4.23 4.90 -3.30
C ALA A 321 5.58 4.17 -3.31
N ASP A 322 5.60 2.89 -2.94
CA ASP A 322 6.81 2.06 -2.95
C ASP A 322 7.39 1.90 -4.36
N LEU A 323 6.53 1.68 -5.37
CA LEU A 323 6.96 1.62 -6.77
C LEU A 323 7.52 2.97 -7.25
N LEU A 324 6.81 4.07 -6.97
CA LEU A 324 7.24 5.41 -7.35
C LEU A 324 8.59 5.78 -6.73
N ASN A 325 8.81 5.44 -5.45
CA ASN A 325 10.08 5.67 -4.78
C ASN A 325 11.24 4.91 -5.45
N ARG A 326 11.02 3.63 -5.79
CA ARG A 326 12.04 2.83 -6.52
C ARG A 326 12.33 3.39 -7.91
N LEU A 327 11.30 3.78 -8.66
CA LEU A 327 11.46 4.36 -10.00
C LEU A 327 12.19 5.72 -9.94
N ARG A 328 11.84 6.60 -9.00
CA ARG A 328 12.50 7.90 -8.81
C ARG A 328 13.97 7.75 -8.42
N ALA A 329 14.30 6.81 -7.53
CA ALA A 329 15.69 6.52 -7.17
C ALA A 329 16.51 6.02 -8.37
N SER A 330 15.91 5.19 -9.23
CA SER A 330 16.55 4.75 -10.49
C SER A 330 16.69 5.90 -11.49
N ARG A 331 15.68 6.78 -11.60
CA ARG A 331 15.73 7.98 -12.45
C ARG A 331 16.87 8.90 -12.04
N GLU A 332 17.03 9.18 -10.75
CA GLU A 332 18.14 10.00 -10.23
C GLU A 332 19.51 9.40 -10.54
N HIS A 333 19.63 8.07 -10.62
CA HIS A 333 20.87 7.41 -11.01
C HIS A 333 21.17 7.60 -12.50
N ILE A 334 20.17 7.41 -13.36
CA ILE A 334 20.28 7.62 -14.82
C ILE A 334 20.58 9.10 -15.12
N GLU A 335 19.93 10.02 -14.41
CA GLU A 335 20.13 11.47 -14.55
C GLU A 335 21.57 11.88 -14.22
N ARG A 336 22.15 11.34 -13.14
CA ARG A 336 23.56 11.57 -12.82
C ARG A 336 24.51 11.07 -13.92
N GLN A 337 24.19 9.94 -14.56
CA GLN A 337 24.96 9.42 -15.69
C GLN A 337 24.88 10.34 -16.91
N ARG A 338 23.68 10.86 -17.23
CA ARG A 338 23.46 11.86 -18.29
C ARG A 338 24.35 13.09 -18.06
N ASP A 339 24.29 13.67 -16.86
CA ASP A 339 25.01 14.90 -16.53
C ASP A 339 26.53 14.72 -16.61
N GLN A 340 27.04 13.55 -16.23
CA GLN A 340 28.45 13.22 -16.37
C GLN A 340 28.88 13.18 -17.84
N ILE A 341 28.12 12.52 -18.72
CA ILE A 341 28.41 12.44 -20.16
C ILE A 341 28.29 13.83 -20.81
N ALA A 342 27.25 14.59 -20.47
CA ALA A 342 27.04 15.94 -20.99
C ALA A 342 28.20 16.88 -20.59
N ALA A 343 28.65 16.81 -19.34
CA ALA A 343 29.80 17.58 -18.87
C ALA A 343 31.13 17.15 -19.53
N GLU A 344 31.28 15.87 -19.87
CA GLU A 344 32.44 15.38 -20.63
C GLU A 344 32.40 15.89 -22.07
N LEU A 345 31.23 15.86 -22.72
CA LEU A 345 31.02 16.38 -24.07
C LEU A 345 31.28 17.89 -24.14
N ALA A 346 30.82 18.66 -23.15
CA ALA A 346 31.05 20.10 -23.09
C ALA A 346 32.55 20.46 -23.01
N ARG A 347 33.36 19.65 -22.29
CA ARG A 347 34.82 19.83 -22.23
C ARG A 347 35.52 19.54 -23.56
N THR A 348 34.89 18.81 -24.48
CA THR A 348 35.47 18.59 -25.82
C THR A 348 35.47 19.84 -26.70
N ALA A 349 34.85 20.96 -26.28
CA ALA A 349 34.96 22.24 -26.98
C ALA A 349 36.39 22.85 -26.92
N GLU A 350 37.26 22.39 -26.01
CA GLU A 350 38.67 22.81 -25.91
C GLU A 350 39.61 22.08 -26.91
N LEU A 351 39.08 21.20 -27.75
CA LEU A 351 39.83 20.37 -28.69
C LEU A 351 40.63 21.16 -29.73
N ASP A 352 40.05 22.22 -30.28
CA ASP A 352 40.70 23.01 -31.33
C ASP A 352 41.90 23.78 -30.78
N ARG A 353 41.83 24.18 -29.50
CA ARG A 353 42.95 24.79 -28.77
C ARG A 353 44.09 23.81 -28.56
N LEU A 354 43.83 22.59 -28.09
CA LEU A 354 44.87 21.57 -27.88
C LEU A 354 45.61 21.21 -29.18
N ARG A 355 44.87 21.14 -30.29
CA ARG A 355 45.46 20.91 -31.61
C ARG A 355 46.33 22.09 -32.03
N TRP A 356 45.79 23.31 -31.95
CA TRP A 356 46.52 24.53 -32.30
C TRP A 356 47.79 24.68 -31.45
N GLU A 357 47.72 24.47 -30.13
CA GLU A 357 48.89 24.52 -29.25
C GLU A 357 49.95 23.49 -29.65
N GLY A 358 49.54 22.26 -29.99
CA GLY A 358 50.45 21.23 -30.50
C GLY A 358 51.12 21.63 -31.81
N GLU A 359 50.35 22.13 -32.78
CA GLU A 359 50.85 22.61 -34.09
C GLU A 359 51.82 23.79 -33.93
N MET A 360 51.49 24.76 -33.07
CA MET A 360 52.33 25.94 -32.83
C MET A 360 53.65 25.59 -32.14
N ILE A 361 53.64 24.70 -31.14
CA ILE A 361 54.89 24.27 -30.49
C ILE A 361 55.82 23.58 -31.50
N PHE A 362 55.28 22.78 -32.43
CA PHE A 362 56.08 22.18 -33.50
C PHE A 362 56.57 23.21 -34.52
N ALA A 363 55.73 24.15 -34.94
CA ALA A 363 56.06 25.16 -35.94
C ALA A 363 57.19 26.10 -35.47
N PHE A 364 57.22 26.44 -34.18
CA PHE A 364 58.19 27.36 -33.59
C PHE A 364 59.30 26.65 -32.78
N LEU A 365 59.47 25.33 -32.96
CA LEU A 365 60.40 24.51 -32.17
C LEU A 365 61.84 25.04 -32.19
N HIS A 366 62.31 25.54 -33.34
CA HIS A 366 63.66 26.07 -33.53
C HIS A 366 63.88 27.47 -32.90
N GLN A 367 62.80 28.15 -32.50
CA GLN A 367 62.85 29.50 -31.92
C GLN A 367 62.68 29.49 -30.40
N LEU A 368 62.37 28.33 -29.81
CA LEU A 368 62.19 28.18 -28.38
C LEU A 368 63.56 28.09 -27.67
N PRO A 369 63.86 29.00 -26.72
CA PRO A 369 65.07 28.89 -25.91
C PRO A 369 65.01 27.65 -25.01
N PRO A 370 66.17 27.10 -24.59
CA PRO A 370 66.21 26.05 -23.57
C PRO A 370 65.46 26.50 -22.31
N GLN A 371 64.60 25.63 -21.76
CA GLN A 371 63.78 25.92 -20.57
C GLN A 371 62.76 27.05 -20.75
N ALA A 372 62.24 27.25 -21.96
CA ALA A 372 61.13 28.18 -22.19
C ALA A 372 59.91 27.85 -21.32
N THR A 373 59.32 28.87 -20.69
CA THR A 373 58.11 28.75 -19.86
C THR A 373 56.84 29.13 -20.62
N GLU A 374 56.98 29.83 -21.75
CA GLU A 374 55.85 30.23 -22.60
C GLU A 374 56.27 30.35 -24.07
N LEU A 375 55.30 30.16 -24.96
CA LEU A 375 55.37 30.45 -26.39
C LEU A 375 54.23 31.42 -26.72
N VAL A 376 54.55 32.56 -27.33
CA VAL A 376 53.56 33.57 -27.74
C VAL A 376 53.44 33.54 -29.26
N VAL A 377 52.25 33.24 -29.78
CA VAL A 377 51.97 33.21 -31.22
C VAL A 377 50.71 34.03 -31.48
N GLU A 378 50.80 35.03 -32.36
CA GLU A 378 49.65 35.86 -32.78
C GLU A 378 48.87 36.52 -31.60
N GLY A 379 49.56 36.80 -30.50
CA GLY A 379 48.95 37.40 -29.29
C GLY A 379 48.38 36.38 -28.29
N GLU A 380 48.31 35.11 -28.66
CA GLU A 380 47.91 34.00 -27.79
C GLU A 380 49.12 33.37 -27.08
N ARG A 381 48.92 32.96 -25.82
CA ARG A 381 49.98 32.43 -24.94
C ARG A 381 49.81 30.95 -24.68
N ILE A 382 50.85 30.18 -24.99
CA ILE A 382 50.95 28.74 -24.75
C ILE A 382 51.94 28.49 -23.61
N ALA A 383 51.46 27.95 -22.49
CA ALA A 383 52.31 27.62 -21.36
C ALA A 383 53.17 26.38 -21.64
N LEU A 384 54.45 26.44 -21.28
CA LEU A 384 55.42 25.35 -21.43
C LEU A 384 56.04 25.01 -20.06
N ASP A 385 56.27 23.71 -19.83
CA ASP A 385 57.02 23.23 -18.67
C ASP A 385 58.53 23.26 -19.00
N PRO A 386 59.35 24.08 -18.32
CA PRO A 386 60.78 24.19 -18.58
C PRO A 386 61.55 22.89 -18.26
N LYS A 387 60.97 21.96 -17.50
CA LYS A 387 61.59 20.68 -17.12
C LYS A 387 61.40 19.58 -18.17
N ARG A 388 60.60 19.82 -19.20
CA ARG A 388 60.19 18.81 -20.20
C ARG A 388 60.53 19.28 -21.60
N SER A 389 60.80 18.35 -22.51
CA SER A 389 61.08 18.70 -23.90
C SER A 389 59.84 19.31 -24.57
N PRO A 390 59.97 20.42 -25.33
CA PRO A 390 58.86 20.99 -26.11
C PRO A 390 58.21 19.98 -27.05
N VAL A 391 58.99 19.05 -27.62
CA VAL A 391 58.48 17.97 -28.48
C VAL A 391 57.56 17.02 -27.71
N GLU A 392 57.95 16.62 -26.49
CA GLU A 392 57.14 15.75 -25.65
C GLU A 392 55.83 16.42 -25.23
N GLN A 393 55.89 17.72 -24.91
CA GLN A 393 54.72 18.52 -24.55
C GLN A 393 53.75 18.72 -25.73
N ALA A 394 54.27 18.89 -26.96
CA ALA A 394 53.46 18.96 -28.17
C ALA A 394 52.81 17.61 -28.50
N GLN A 395 53.56 16.50 -28.37
CA GLN A 395 53.01 15.15 -28.54
C GLN A 395 51.94 14.81 -27.50
N GLU A 396 52.10 15.25 -26.25
CA GLU A 396 51.08 15.09 -25.21
C GLU A 396 49.78 15.81 -25.58
N ARG A 397 49.88 17.06 -26.06
CA ARG A 397 48.72 17.82 -26.57
C ARG A 397 48.02 17.11 -27.74
N PHE A 398 48.78 16.55 -28.68
CA PHE A 398 48.20 15.74 -29.76
C PHE A 398 47.57 14.43 -29.28
N ARG A 399 48.17 13.74 -28.31
CA ARG A 399 47.56 12.52 -27.71
C ARG A 399 46.27 12.86 -26.96
N ALA A 400 46.25 13.97 -26.21
CA ALA A 400 45.06 14.46 -25.55
C ALA A 400 43.97 14.83 -26.56
N TYR A 401 44.34 15.48 -27.67
CA TYR A 401 43.46 15.78 -28.79
C TYR A 401 42.86 14.50 -29.42
N GLU A 402 43.67 13.51 -29.81
CA GLU A 402 43.16 12.28 -30.43
C GLU A 402 42.27 11.45 -29.49
N LYS A 403 42.59 11.42 -28.19
CA LYS A 403 41.73 10.79 -27.17
C LYS A 403 40.37 11.49 -27.05
N ALA A 404 40.37 12.82 -26.95
CA ALA A 404 39.13 13.59 -26.82
C ALA A 404 38.33 13.65 -28.14
N LYS A 405 38.97 13.60 -29.30
CA LYS A 405 38.34 13.43 -30.62
C LYS A 405 37.63 12.08 -30.74
N SER A 406 38.28 11.00 -30.30
CA SER A 406 37.69 9.66 -30.25
C SER A 406 36.48 9.61 -29.31
N ALA A 407 36.57 10.27 -28.14
CA ALA A 407 35.44 10.41 -27.22
C ALA A 407 34.29 11.22 -27.85
N ARG A 408 34.58 12.37 -28.49
CA ARG A 408 33.58 13.21 -29.17
C ARG A 408 32.80 12.47 -30.27
N ALA A 409 33.39 11.46 -30.90
CA ALA A 409 32.69 10.64 -31.89
C ALA A 409 31.62 9.72 -31.29
N ILE A 410 31.80 9.26 -30.04
CA ILE A 410 30.95 8.23 -29.40
C ILE A 410 30.00 8.84 -28.36
N LEU A 411 30.44 9.87 -27.64
CA LEU A 411 29.68 10.48 -26.54
C LEU A 411 28.28 11.01 -26.97
N PRO A 412 28.06 11.61 -28.16
CA PRO A 412 26.73 12.03 -28.59
C PRO A 412 25.74 10.87 -28.71
N GLU A 413 26.17 9.73 -29.25
CA GLU A 413 25.32 8.53 -29.38
C GLU A 413 24.98 7.95 -27.99
N ARG A 414 25.97 7.88 -27.10
CA ARG A 414 25.74 7.46 -25.70
C ARG A 414 24.82 8.41 -24.94
N LEU A 415 24.95 9.71 -25.16
CA LEU A 415 24.08 10.71 -24.55
C LEU A 415 22.64 10.51 -25.02
N ALA A 416 22.43 10.33 -26.31
CA ALA A 416 21.12 10.03 -26.88
C ALA A 416 20.51 8.73 -26.31
N GLU A 417 21.31 7.68 -26.12
CA GLU A 417 20.86 6.43 -25.48
C GLU A 417 20.42 6.66 -24.02
N ILE A 418 21.19 7.41 -23.24
CA ILE A 418 20.82 7.74 -21.85
C ILE A 418 19.56 8.62 -21.81
N GLU A 419 19.42 9.60 -22.72
CA GLU A 419 18.21 10.43 -22.82
C GLU A 419 16.98 9.58 -23.14
N GLN A 420 17.10 8.59 -24.03
CA GLN A 420 16.02 7.63 -24.29
C GLN A 420 15.69 6.79 -23.05
N ARG A 421 16.70 6.35 -22.28
CA ARG A 421 16.47 5.65 -21.01
C ARG A 421 15.74 6.56 -20.00
N LEU A 422 16.11 7.84 -19.91
CA LEU A 422 15.46 8.81 -19.04
C LEU A 422 13.98 9.00 -19.42
N ALA A 423 13.69 9.15 -20.71
CA ALA A 423 12.32 9.24 -21.21
C ALA A 423 11.49 7.99 -20.88
N GLY A 424 12.09 6.80 -20.97
CA GLY A 424 11.41 5.55 -20.64
C GLY A 424 11.09 5.40 -19.16
N ILE A 425 12.01 5.81 -18.26
CA ILE A 425 11.71 5.77 -16.83
C ILE A 425 10.67 6.82 -16.42
N ASP A 426 10.67 7.99 -17.08
CA ASP A 426 9.65 9.03 -16.88
C ASP A 426 8.26 8.56 -17.30
N GLN A 427 8.17 7.79 -18.40
CA GLN A 427 6.93 7.12 -18.80
C GLN A 427 6.44 6.13 -17.73
N PHE A 428 7.32 5.30 -17.14
CA PHE A 428 6.94 4.38 -16.07
C PHE A 428 6.47 5.10 -14.80
N ILE A 429 7.12 6.20 -14.42
CA ILE A 429 6.72 7.03 -13.29
C ILE A 429 5.31 7.60 -13.51
N ALA A 430 5.05 8.12 -14.72
CA ALA A 430 3.74 8.66 -15.08
C ALA A 430 2.64 7.59 -15.02
N LEU A 431 2.85 6.45 -15.64
CA LEU A 431 1.89 5.33 -15.64
C LEU A 431 1.62 4.84 -14.20
N ALA A 432 2.66 4.73 -13.36
CA ALA A 432 2.52 4.32 -11.97
C ALA A 432 1.72 5.33 -11.13
N ALA A 433 1.91 6.63 -11.37
CA ALA A 433 1.21 7.69 -10.63
C ALA A 433 -0.30 7.63 -10.85
N VAL A 434 -0.73 7.31 -12.08
CA VAL A 434 -2.15 7.31 -12.48
C VAL A 434 -2.81 5.94 -12.43
N ALA A 435 -2.10 4.89 -11.97
CA ALA A 435 -2.62 3.54 -11.90
C ALA A 435 -3.85 3.43 -10.98
N ASP A 436 -4.92 2.83 -11.49
CA ASP A 436 -6.23 2.78 -10.83
C ASP A 436 -6.35 1.58 -9.88
N ASP A 437 -5.64 0.48 -10.15
CA ASP A 437 -5.77 -0.78 -9.43
C ASP A 437 -4.40 -1.43 -9.13
N SER A 438 -4.37 -2.34 -8.15
CA SER A 438 -3.13 -2.97 -7.70
C SER A 438 -2.48 -3.87 -8.75
N ASN A 439 -3.28 -4.51 -9.61
CA ASN A 439 -2.74 -5.38 -10.66
C ASN A 439 -2.02 -4.56 -11.74
N GLN A 440 -2.56 -3.39 -12.10
CA GLN A 440 -1.90 -2.43 -12.98
C GLN A 440 -0.55 -1.97 -12.39
N ILE A 441 -0.49 -1.67 -11.09
CA ILE A 441 0.77 -1.30 -10.42
C ILE A 441 1.80 -2.44 -10.52
N ASP A 442 1.38 -3.68 -10.27
CA ASP A 442 2.27 -4.85 -10.33
C ASP A 442 2.73 -5.15 -11.76
N GLN A 443 1.89 -4.93 -12.77
CA GLN A 443 2.27 -5.02 -14.19
C GLN A 443 3.31 -3.97 -14.58
N ILE A 444 3.08 -2.70 -14.20
CA ILE A 444 4.02 -1.60 -14.47
C ILE A 444 5.38 -1.91 -13.82
N ALA A 445 5.37 -2.44 -12.58
CA ALA A 445 6.60 -2.83 -11.91
C ALA A 445 7.35 -3.95 -12.66
N ALA A 446 6.63 -4.99 -13.11
CA ALA A 446 7.25 -6.08 -13.87
C ALA A 446 7.77 -5.61 -15.24
N GLU A 447 7.05 -4.73 -15.93
CA GLU A 447 7.49 -4.13 -17.19
C GLU A 447 8.76 -3.28 -16.99
N ALA A 448 8.85 -2.52 -15.90
CA ALA A 448 10.05 -1.74 -15.57
C ALA A 448 11.24 -2.62 -15.16
N GLU A 449 11.01 -3.76 -14.49
CA GLU A 449 12.05 -4.76 -14.20
C GLU A 449 12.55 -5.44 -15.48
N GLU A 450 11.65 -5.85 -16.38
CA GLU A 450 11.98 -6.47 -17.67
C GLU A 450 12.76 -5.51 -18.59
N ALA A 451 12.40 -4.23 -18.57
CA ALA A 451 13.11 -3.18 -19.30
C ALA A 451 14.43 -2.73 -18.63
N GLY A 452 14.81 -3.32 -17.49
CA GLY A 452 16.09 -3.05 -16.83
C GLY A 452 16.15 -1.72 -16.04
N TYR A 453 15.01 -1.10 -15.76
CA TYR A 453 14.95 0.11 -14.91
C TYR A 453 14.93 -0.22 -13.42
N LEU A 454 14.45 -1.41 -13.06
CA LEU A 454 14.38 -1.89 -11.69
C LEU A 454 15.14 -3.21 -11.57
N ARG A 455 15.72 -3.46 -10.39
CA ARG A 455 16.30 -4.78 -10.09
C ARG A 455 15.18 -5.79 -9.89
N SER A 456 15.32 -6.96 -10.54
CA SER A 456 14.38 -8.07 -10.37
C SER A 456 14.34 -8.52 -8.91
N SER A 457 13.13 -8.64 -8.36
CA SER A 457 12.90 -9.22 -7.05
C SER A 457 12.69 -10.73 -7.19
N ALA A 458 13.65 -11.54 -6.74
CA ALA A 458 13.62 -13.01 -6.85
C ALA A 458 12.38 -13.68 -6.20
N THR A 459 11.63 -12.95 -5.36
CA THR A 459 10.50 -13.45 -4.58
C THR A 459 9.12 -13.08 -5.15
N ARG A 460 9.02 -12.35 -6.27
CA ARG A 460 7.72 -11.87 -6.77
C ARG A 460 7.00 -12.90 -7.65
N ARG A 461 5.72 -13.14 -7.35
CA ARG A 461 4.80 -13.85 -8.26
C ARG A 461 4.64 -13.06 -9.56
N PRO A 462 4.59 -13.73 -10.73
CA PRO A 462 4.35 -13.05 -12.00
C PRO A 462 2.96 -12.38 -11.97
N PRO A 463 2.85 -11.11 -12.41
CA PRO A 463 1.57 -10.42 -12.44
C PRO A 463 0.62 -11.07 -13.45
N VAL A 464 -0.68 -11.05 -13.14
CA VAL A 464 -1.71 -11.54 -14.06
C VAL A 464 -1.77 -10.56 -15.24
N ARG A 465 -1.43 -11.03 -16.45
CA ARG A 465 -1.61 -10.23 -17.66
C ARG A 465 -3.09 -9.89 -17.84
N SER A 466 -3.39 -8.60 -17.97
CA SER A 466 -4.75 -8.11 -18.27
C SER A 466 -4.78 -7.50 -19.65
N ARG A 467 -5.95 -7.61 -20.30
CA ARG A 467 -6.20 -6.98 -21.60
C ARG A 467 -6.32 -5.46 -21.43
N PRO A 468 -6.04 -4.67 -22.49
CA PRO A 468 -6.36 -3.26 -22.51
C PRO A 468 -7.83 -3.00 -22.16
N LEU A 469 -8.09 -1.85 -21.55
CA LEU A 469 -9.45 -1.47 -21.16
C LEU A 469 -10.28 -1.21 -22.42
N LEU A 470 -11.42 -1.89 -22.55
CA LEU A 470 -12.37 -1.72 -23.65
C LEU A 470 -13.63 -1.04 -23.12
N ILE A 471 -14.00 0.06 -23.77
CA ILE A 471 -15.15 0.90 -23.42
C ILE A 471 -16.03 1.04 -24.67
N ARG A 472 -17.34 1.13 -24.48
CA ARG A 472 -18.26 1.51 -25.54
C ARG A 472 -18.45 3.01 -25.49
N SER A 473 -18.37 3.75 -26.58
CA SER A 473 -18.79 5.16 -26.61
C SER A 473 -20.31 5.29 -26.52
N SER A 474 -20.82 6.49 -26.25
CA SER A 474 -22.27 6.74 -26.22
C SER A 474 -22.93 6.43 -27.56
N ASP A 475 -22.19 6.62 -28.66
CA ASP A 475 -22.57 6.24 -30.03
C ASP A 475 -22.40 4.74 -30.33
N GLY A 476 -21.98 3.94 -29.34
CA GLY A 476 -21.87 2.49 -29.46
C GLY A 476 -20.56 1.98 -30.04
N LEU A 477 -19.55 2.84 -30.28
CA LEU A 477 -18.27 2.47 -30.90
C LEU A 477 -17.26 1.95 -29.87
N PRO A 478 -16.32 1.07 -30.24
CA PRO A 478 -15.32 0.56 -29.32
C PRO A 478 -14.15 1.55 -29.13
N ILE A 479 -13.84 1.88 -27.88
CA ILE A 479 -12.68 2.67 -27.45
C ILE A 479 -11.74 1.75 -26.65
N TYR A 480 -10.48 1.62 -27.08
CA TYR A 480 -9.44 0.88 -26.36
C TYR A 480 -8.50 1.84 -25.64
N VAL A 481 -8.16 1.54 -24.38
CA VAL A 481 -7.24 2.34 -23.56
C VAL A 481 -6.10 1.45 -23.06
N GLY A 482 -4.88 1.78 -23.46
CA GLY A 482 -3.66 1.15 -22.94
C GLY A 482 -3.28 1.76 -21.60
N ARG A 483 -3.25 0.97 -20.53
CA ARG A 483 -2.97 1.46 -19.16
C ARG A 483 -1.56 1.11 -18.66
N THR A 484 -0.79 0.40 -19.47
CA THR A 484 0.63 0.07 -19.25
C THR A 484 1.42 0.33 -20.53
N ALA A 485 2.76 0.32 -20.47
CA ALA A 485 3.59 0.55 -21.65
C ALA A 485 3.37 -0.55 -22.70
N ARG A 486 3.27 -1.81 -22.25
CA ARG A 486 2.94 -2.95 -23.12
C ARG A 486 1.54 -2.86 -23.70
N GLN A 487 0.55 -2.44 -22.91
CA GLN A 487 -0.82 -2.25 -23.41
C GLN A 487 -0.90 -1.09 -24.40
N ASN A 488 -0.16 0.00 -24.18
CA ASN A 488 -0.04 1.10 -25.13
C ASN A 488 0.48 0.61 -26.49
N GLU A 489 1.51 -0.23 -26.48
CA GLU A 489 2.02 -0.84 -27.72
C GLU A 489 0.99 -1.77 -28.37
N GLU A 490 0.29 -2.59 -27.56
CA GLU A 490 -0.74 -3.52 -28.03
C GLU A 490 -1.91 -2.77 -28.69
N VAL A 491 -2.48 -1.75 -28.04
CA VAL A 491 -3.61 -1.00 -28.58
C VAL A 491 -3.21 -0.27 -29.87
N THR A 492 -2.03 0.34 -29.91
CA THR A 492 -1.60 1.15 -31.05
C THR A 492 -1.18 0.31 -32.25
N PHE A 493 -0.44 -0.79 -32.05
CA PHE A 493 0.22 -1.49 -33.16
C PHE A 493 -0.34 -2.89 -33.44
N ARG A 494 -1.07 -3.51 -32.51
CA ARG A 494 -1.69 -4.83 -32.71
C ARG A 494 -3.21 -4.77 -32.90
N ILE A 495 -3.89 -3.95 -32.11
CA ILE A 495 -5.36 -3.87 -32.13
C ILE A 495 -5.85 -2.85 -33.18
N ALA A 496 -5.25 -1.67 -33.22
CA ALA A 496 -5.71 -0.60 -34.11
C ALA A 496 -5.38 -0.88 -35.59
N ARG A 497 -6.34 -0.56 -36.47
CA ARG A 497 -6.19 -0.52 -37.92
C ARG A 497 -5.54 0.79 -38.37
N PRO A 498 -4.95 0.87 -39.57
CA PRO A 498 -4.30 2.09 -40.05
C PRO A 498 -5.22 3.33 -40.13
N THR A 499 -6.52 3.11 -40.33
CA THR A 499 -7.56 4.16 -40.39
C THR A 499 -8.17 4.49 -39.04
N ASP A 500 -7.90 3.73 -37.97
CA ASP A 500 -8.45 4.06 -36.65
C ASP A 500 -7.81 5.34 -36.09
N TRP A 501 -8.51 6.01 -35.19
CA TRP A 501 -8.01 7.22 -34.53
C TRP A 501 -7.21 6.89 -33.29
N TRP A 502 -6.02 7.48 -33.18
CA TRP A 502 -5.16 7.43 -32.01
C TRP A 502 -5.19 8.78 -31.30
N LEU A 503 -5.31 8.75 -29.97
CA LEU A 503 -5.39 9.91 -29.11
C LEU A 503 -4.39 9.78 -27.95
N HIS A 504 -3.79 10.91 -27.57
CA HIS A 504 -2.85 10.99 -26.46
C HIS A 504 -2.76 12.42 -25.91
N ALA A 505 -2.53 12.55 -24.62
CA ALA A 505 -2.42 13.87 -23.98
C ALA A 505 -1.12 14.57 -24.40
N ARG A 506 -1.25 15.79 -24.91
CA ARG A 506 -0.16 16.51 -25.58
C ARG A 506 0.97 16.85 -24.60
N ASN A 507 2.21 16.58 -25.02
CA ASN A 507 3.45 16.89 -24.30
C ASN A 507 3.58 16.28 -22.89
N ILE A 508 2.75 15.30 -22.54
CA ILE A 508 2.80 14.63 -21.22
C ILE A 508 2.68 13.12 -21.37
N HIS A 509 3.15 12.36 -20.39
CA HIS A 509 3.04 10.91 -20.43
C HIS A 509 1.61 10.45 -20.04
N GLY A 510 1.13 9.40 -20.69
CA GLY A 510 -0.23 8.90 -20.48
C GLY A 510 -0.58 7.67 -21.32
N ALA A 511 -1.85 7.27 -21.24
CA ALA A 511 -2.41 6.16 -22.00
C ALA A 511 -2.53 6.48 -23.49
N HIS A 512 -2.32 5.46 -24.33
CA HIS A 512 -2.74 5.50 -25.72
C HIS A 512 -4.21 5.11 -25.80
N VAL A 513 -5.02 5.95 -26.44
CA VAL A 513 -6.45 5.70 -26.64
C VAL A 513 -6.74 5.51 -28.13
N ILE A 514 -7.49 4.46 -28.47
CA ILE A 514 -7.87 4.13 -29.85
C ILE A 514 -9.38 4.12 -30.00
N ILE A 515 -9.91 4.88 -30.96
CA ILE A 515 -11.29 4.74 -31.42
C ILE A 515 -11.29 3.83 -32.65
N ARG A 516 -12.00 2.70 -32.59
CA ARG A 516 -12.11 1.74 -33.71
C ARG A 516 -13.16 2.17 -34.74
N ALA A 517 -12.90 3.28 -35.42
CA ALA A 517 -13.74 3.79 -36.50
C ALA A 517 -12.93 4.69 -37.44
N ASP A 518 -13.30 4.71 -38.72
CA ASP A 518 -12.74 5.66 -39.69
C ASP A 518 -13.36 7.06 -39.52
N HIS A 519 -14.67 7.11 -39.36
CA HIS A 519 -15.43 8.35 -39.20
C HIS A 519 -16.22 8.35 -37.88
N PRO A 520 -15.54 8.46 -36.71
CA PRO A 520 -16.23 8.52 -35.44
C PRO A 520 -17.00 9.85 -35.30
N PRO A 521 -18.20 9.83 -34.67
CA PRO A 521 -18.91 11.06 -34.32
C PRO A 521 -18.09 11.94 -33.36
N GLU A 522 -18.30 13.25 -33.40
CA GLU A 522 -17.60 14.23 -32.52
C GLU A 522 -17.76 13.89 -31.03
N GLN A 523 -18.92 13.35 -30.63
CA GLN A 523 -19.16 12.93 -29.26
C GLN A 523 -18.20 11.81 -28.83
N THR A 524 -18.13 10.72 -29.59
CA THR A 524 -17.13 9.64 -29.38
C THR A 524 -15.69 10.16 -29.34
N ILE A 525 -15.35 11.14 -30.19
CA ILE A 525 -14.03 11.77 -30.18
C ILE A 525 -13.77 12.49 -28.84
N TYR A 526 -14.73 13.28 -28.36
CA TYR A 526 -14.63 13.99 -27.09
C TYR A 526 -14.50 13.03 -25.91
N GLU A 527 -15.30 11.96 -25.89
CA GLU A 527 -15.26 10.92 -24.86
C GLU A 527 -13.91 10.21 -24.80
N ALA A 528 -13.35 9.84 -25.96
CA ALA A 528 -12.04 9.24 -26.05
C ALA A 528 -10.92 10.22 -25.62
N ALA A 529 -11.05 11.50 -25.96
CA ALA A 529 -10.09 12.52 -25.55
C ALA A 529 -10.15 12.74 -24.03
N ALA A 530 -11.33 12.78 -23.42
CA ALA A 530 -11.51 12.90 -21.97
C ALA A 530 -10.88 11.70 -21.22
N LEU A 531 -10.98 10.50 -21.79
CA LEU A 531 -10.28 9.30 -21.28
C LEU A 531 -8.76 9.41 -21.40
N ALA A 532 -8.24 9.91 -22.53
CA ALA A 532 -6.80 10.13 -22.72
C ALA A 532 -6.25 11.12 -21.70
N ALA A 533 -6.98 12.22 -21.44
CA ALA A 533 -6.65 13.19 -20.41
C ALA A 533 -6.71 12.58 -18.99
N TYR A 534 -7.73 11.80 -18.68
CA TYR A 534 -7.88 11.14 -17.36
C TYR A 534 -6.77 10.13 -17.07
N TYR A 535 -6.34 9.36 -18.07
CA TYR A 535 -5.25 8.41 -17.94
C TYR A 535 -3.88 9.02 -18.29
N SER A 536 -3.68 10.30 -17.98
CA SER A 536 -2.42 11.05 -18.16
C SER A 536 -1.97 11.72 -16.86
N GLN A 537 -0.76 12.27 -16.85
CA GLN A 537 -0.25 13.06 -15.73
C GLN A 537 -1.14 14.25 -15.34
N ALA A 538 -1.98 14.74 -16.26
CA ALA A 538 -2.87 15.89 -16.07
C ALA A 538 -4.30 15.48 -15.65
N ARG A 539 -4.48 14.31 -15.01
CA ARG A 539 -5.81 13.79 -14.63
C ARG A 539 -6.63 14.71 -13.71
N ASP A 540 -5.95 15.54 -12.93
CA ASP A 540 -6.55 16.43 -11.92
C ASP A 540 -6.69 17.88 -12.45
N ASP A 541 -6.26 18.14 -13.69
CA ASP A 541 -6.35 19.45 -14.31
C ASP A 541 -7.78 19.76 -14.77
N THR A 542 -8.13 21.04 -14.83
CA THR A 542 -9.47 21.47 -15.27
C THR A 542 -9.68 21.30 -16.77
N ALA A 543 -8.60 21.38 -17.56
CA ALA A 543 -8.63 21.19 -19.01
C ALA A 543 -7.24 20.77 -19.53
N VAL A 544 -7.21 19.77 -20.40
CA VAL A 544 -6.01 19.16 -20.97
C VAL A 544 -6.08 19.19 -22.50
N GLU A 545 -4.97 19.49 -23.15
CA GLU A 545 -4.83 19.36 -24.59
C GLU A 545 -4.55 17.89 -24.97
N VAL A 546 -5.36 17.35 -25.87
CA VAL A 546 -5.25 15.98 -26.36
C VAL A 546 -5.06 16.02 -27.87
N ASP A 547 -3.99 15.41 -28.34
CA ASP A 547 -3.68 15.27 -29.74
C ASP A 547 -4.38 14.04 -30.32
N LEU A 548 -4.82 14.18 -31.58
CA LEU A 548 -5.47 13.12 -32.34
C LEU A 548 -4.85 13.03 -33.72
N CYS A 549 -4.59 11.81 -34.18
CA CYS A 549 -4.20 11.53 -35.55
C CYS A 549 -4.65 10.13 -35.96
N ARG A 550 -4.60 9.81 -37.26
CA ARG A 550 -4.79 8.43 -37.69
C ARG A 550 -3.65 7.56 -37.19
N ARG A 551 -3.95 6.32 -36.80
CA ARG A 551 -2.94 5.36 -36.34
C ARG A 551 -1.77 5.21 -37.31
N ARG A 552 -2.00 5.29 -38.63
CA ARG A 552 -0.94 5.22 -39.66
C ARG A 552 0.14 6.31 -39.54
N ALA A 553 -0.17 7.43 -38.89
CA ALA A 553 0.76 8.52 -38.64
C ALA A 553 1.63 8.29 -37.39
N VAL A 554 1.29 7.28 -36.57
CA VAL A 554 2.04 6.94 -35.36
C VAL A 554 3.13 5.93 -35.69
N ARG A 555 4.38 6.26 -35.34
CA ARG A 555 5.55 5.40 -35.56
C ARG A 555 6.26 5.10 -34.24
N LYS A 556 6.84 3.90 -34.13
CA LYS A 556 7.73 3.56 -33.02
C LYS A 556 9.05 4.31 -33.19
N ILE A 557 9.62 4.77 -32.09
CA ILE A 557 11.00 5.29 -32.10
C ILE A 557 11.96 4.08 -32.10
N PRO A 558 12.80 3.91 -33.14
CA PRO A 558 13.76 2.79 -33.20
C PRO A 558 14.72 2.85 -32.01
N GLY A 559 14.92 1.72 -31.32
CA GLY A 559 15.75 1.64 -30.12
C GLY A 559 15.15 2.30 -28.86
N GLY A 560 14.00 2.98 -28.99
CA GLY A 560 13.35 3.66 -27.89
C GLY A 560 12.60 2.72 -26.92
N PRO A 561 12.24 3.22 -25.73
CA PRO A 561 11.41 2.50 -24.77
C PRO A 561 10.07 2.00 -25.36
N ILE A 562 9.58 0.88 -24.82
CA ILE A 562 8.28 0.33 -25.20
C ILE A 562 7.17 1.36 -24.96
N GLY A 563 6.33 1.56 -25.97
CA GLY A 563 5.23 2.53 -25.93
C GLY A 563 5.65 3.97 -26.27
N LEU A 564 6.94 4.28 -26.42
CA LEU A 564 7.38 5.58 -26.92
C LEU A 564 7.16 5.66 -28.43
N VAL A 565 6.46 6.72 -28.86
CA VAL A 565 6.05 6.90 -30.25
C VAL A 565 6.33 8.32 -30.73
N SER A 566 6.54 8.46 -32.03
CA SER A 566 6.50 9.74 -32.74
C SER A 566 5.24 9.81 -33.59
N TYR A 567 4.65 10.99 -33.66
CA TYR A 567 3.42 11.24 -34.41
C TYR A 567 3.36 12.72 -34.84
N HIS A 568 2.50 13.01 -35.81
CA HIS A 568 2.14 14.37 -36.18
C HIS A 568 0.63 14.54 -35.94
N PRO A 569 0.22 15.43 -35.02
CA PRO A 569 -1.20 15.61 -34.71
C PRO A 569 -1.93 16.17 -35.93
N GLU A 570 -3.08 15.58 -36.24
CA GLU A 570 -4.01 16.10 -37.26
C GLU A 570 -4.94 17.15 -36.65
N ARG A 571 -5.28 16.97 -35.37
CA ARG A 571 -6.14 17.87 -34.58
C ARG A 571 -5.74 17.79 -33.12
N THR A 572 -5.90 18.90 -32.41
CA THR A 572 -5.77 18.96 -30.95
C THR A 572 -7.09 19.45 -30.36
N LEU A 573 -7.54 18.81 -29.28
CA LEU A 573 -8.76 19.13 -28.56
C LEU A 573 -8.43 19.52 -27.13
N ARG A 574 -9.15 20.49 -26.59
CA ARG A 574 -9.08 20.85 -25.17
C ARG A 574 -10.28 20.25 -24.44
N VAL A 575 -10.03 19.32 -23.53
CA VAL A 575 -11.07 18.52 -22.87
C VAL A 575 -10.85 18.48 -21.37
N ARG A 576 -11.92 18.27 -20.60
CA ARG A 576 -11.83 18.01 -19.16
C ARG A 576 -11.55 16.52 -18.94
N PRO A 577 -10.60 16.12 -18.08
CA PRO A 577 -10.42 14.73 -17.70
C PRO A 577 -11.69 14.14 -17.09
N GLN A 578 -12.12 12.97 -17.57
CA GLN A 578 -13.30 12.26 -17.04
C GLN A 578 -13.07 10.76 -16.97
N ARG A 579 -13.58 10.13 -15.91
CA ARG A 579 -13.40 8.68 -15.70
C ARG A 579 -14.38 7.89 -16.55
N CYS A 580 -13.99 6.68 -16.93
CA CYS A 580 -14.80 5.70 -17.66
C CYS A 580 -16.29 5.63 -17.23
N GLY A 581 -16.65 5.73 -15.95
CA GLY A 581 -18.06 5.67 -15.50
C GLY A 581 -18.89 6.95 -15.64
N GLU A 582 -18.24 8.11 -15.83
CA GLU A 582 -18.91 9.40 -16.08
C GLU A 582 -19.16 9.63 -17.56
N VAL A 583 -18.39 8.95 -18.41
CA VAL A 583 -18.40 9.11 -19.86
C VAL A 583 -19.21 8.00 -20.53
N VAL A 584 -19.04 6.72 -20.15
CA VAL A 584 -19.78 5.61 -20.78
C VAL A 584 -19.79 4.24 -20.04
N GLN A 585 -20.67 3.32 -20.45
CA GLN A 585 -20.76 1.95 -19.88
C GLN A 585 -19.57 1.06 -20.29
N LYS A 586 -19.04 0.28 -19.34
CA LYS A 586 -18.06 -0.78 -19.59
C LYS A 586 -18.71 -1.97 -20.31
N TRP A 587 -17.99 -2.57 -21.27
CA TRP A 587 -18.35 -3.84 -21.91
C TRP A 587 -18.26 -5.03 -20.97
#